data_AF-A3ZMF3-F1
#
_entry.id   AF-A3ZMF3-F1
#
_cell.length_a   1.000
_cell.length_b   1.000
_cell.length_c   1.000
_cell.angle_alpha   90.00
_cell.angle_beta   90.00
_cell.angle_gamma   90.00
#
_symmetry.space_group_name_H-M   'P 1'
#
loop_
_entity.id
_entity.type
_entity.pdbx_description
1 polymer ?
#
loop_
_entity_poly.entity_id
_entity_poly.type
_entity_poly.pdbx_seq_one_letter_code
_entity_poly.pdbx_strand_id
1 'polypeptide(L)'
;MSISGEAPETLDASPLEEYREQEFPERSLITFHCVMLAMALVVLIAALALSFQAGEKVYLPLLGAALPPSCAMKLYYGIDCPGCGLTRSFILLAHGDLPGSLAYNPAGVLLFGIVLFQIPYRPAQLLRIRQGRPSWNLGIPAAAIFSAIFAVMLVQWAVKFL
;
A
#
# COMPACT_ATOMS: atom_id res chain seq x y z
N MET A 1 -37.91 -30.05 -59.13
CA MET A 1 -37.67 -30.68 -57.82
C MET A 1 -36.48 -29.95 -57.22
N SER A 2 -36.74 -29.21 -56.16
CA SER A 2 -35.95 -28.12 -55.59
C SER A 2 -34.66 -28.60 -54.93
N ILE A 3 -33.53 -27.98 -55.33
CA ILE A 3 -32.26 -28.04 -54.63
C ILE A 3 -32.37 -27.09 -53.42
N SER A 4 -32.52 -27.64 -52.23
CA SER A 4 -32.41 -26.90 -50.98
C SER A 4 -30.92 -26.78 -50.63
N GLY A 5 -30.39 -25.56 -50.76
CA GLY A 5 -29.10 -25.20 -50.18
C GLY A 5 -29.28 -24.99 -48.67
N GLU A 6 -28.69 -25.87 -47.87
CA GLU A 6 -28.49 -25.64 -46.45
C GLU A 6 -27.42 -24.54 -46.30
N ALA A 7 -27.78 -23.40 -45.71
CA ALA A 7 -26.82 -22.36 -45.34
C ALA A 7 -25.96 -22.85 -44.16
N PRO A 8 -24.68 -22.45 -44.06
CA PRO A 8 -23.85 -22.84 -42.93
C PRO A 8 -24.38 -22.21 -41.64
N GLU A 9 -24.72 -23.09 -40.72
CA GLU A 9 -24.96 -22.86 -39.30
C GLU A 9 -24.01 -21.79 -38.76
N THR A 10 -24.58 -20.68 -38.30
CA THR A 10 -23.85 -19.52 -37.80
C THR A 10 -22.86 -19.97 -36.74
N LEU A 11 -21.57 -19.74 -37.01
CA LEU A 11 -20.48 -19.81 -36.03
C LEU A 11 -20.94 -19.15 -34.74
N ASP A 12 -21.17 -20.01 -33.75
CA ASP A 12 -21.58 -19.69 -32.39
C ASP A 12 -20.71 -18.55 -31.86
N ALA A 13 -21.33 -17.56 -31.24
CA ALA A 13 -20.61 -16.49 -30.56
C ALA A 13 -19.64 -17.16 -29.58
N SER A 14 -18.35 -16.96 -29.85
CA SER A 14 -17.22 -17.49 -29.10
C SER A 14 -17.50 -17.55 -27.58
N PRO A 15 -17.21 -18.67 -26.88
CA PRO A 15 -17.24 -18.76 -25.42
C PRO A 15 -16.46 -17.66 -24.68
N LEU A 16 -15.61 -16.91 -25.40
CA LEU A 16 -14.86 -15.78 -24.87
C LEU A 16 -15.71 -14.51 -24.63
N GLU A 17 -16.89 -14.35 -25.24
CA GLU A 17 -17.80 -13.24 -24.94
C GLU A 17 -18.51 -13.45 -23.60
N GLU A 18 -18.92 -14.68 -23.29
CA GLU A 18 -19.54 -15.04 -22.02
C GLU A 18 -18.56 -14.91 -20.83
N TYR A 19 -17.25 -15.17 -21.05
CA TYR A 19 -16.21 -14.85 -20.06
C TYR A 19 -15.94 -13.35 -19.89
N ARG A 20 -16.21 -12.51 -20.91
CA ARG A 20 -16.01 -11.05 -20.83
C ARG A 20 -17.10 -10.37 -20.00
N GLU A 21 -18.30 -10.97 -19.93
CA GLU A 21 -19.42 -10.54 -19.08
C GLU A 21 -19.38 -11.08 -17.65
N GLN A 22 -18.31 -11.77 -17.23
CA GLN A 22 -17.96 -11.78 -15.82
C GLN A 22 -17.51 -10.38 -15.40
N GLU A 23 -18.47 -9.46 -15.32
CA GLU A 23 -18.38 -8.23 -14.55
C GLU A 23 -17.79 -8.63 -13.20
N PHE A 24 -16.54 -8.21 -12.95
CA PHE A 24 -15.95 -8.30 -11.63
C PHE A 24 -16.99 -7.76 -10.66
N PRO A 25 -17.56 -8.59 -9.76
CA PRO A 25 -18.78 -8.23 -9.07
C PRO A 25 -18.51 -6.92 -8.35
N GLU A 26 -19.35 -5.91 -8.50
CA GLU A 26 -19.19 -4.58 -7.88
C GLU A 26 -18.83 -4.69 -6.38
N ARG A 27 -19.33 -5.76 -5.75
CA ARG A 27 -18.99 -6.23 -4.40
C ARG A 27 -17.48 -6.41 -4.14
N SER A 28 -16.73 -6.98 -5.08
CA SER A 28 -15.27 -7.18 -4.99
C SER A 28 -14.50 -5.87 -4.95
N LEU A 29 -14.91 -4.86 -5.73
CA LEU A 29 -14.31 -3.53 -5.74
C LEU A 29 -14.58 -2.76 -4.44
N ILE A 30 -15.82 -2.86 -3.93
CA ILE A 30 -16.21 -2.28 -2.64
C ILE A 30 -15.41 -2.92 -1.50
N THR A 31 -15.33 -4.27 -1.46
CA THR A 31 -14.54 -4.99 -0.45
C THR A 31 -13.07 -4.57 -0.51
N PHE A 32 -12.48 -4.45 -1.70
CA PHE A 32 -11.11 -3.99 -1.86
C PHE A 32 -10.87 -2.60 -1.24
N HIS A 33 -11.72 -1.62 -1.54
CA HIS A 33 -11.57 -0.27 -0.98
C HIS A 33 -11.77 -0.22 0.54
N CYS A 34 -12.72 -0.99 1.07
CA CYS A 34 -12.95 -1.11 2.52
C CYS A 34 -11.75 -1.75 3.22
N VAL A 35 -11.20 -2.85 2.69
CA VAL A 35 -10.02 -3.53 3.25
C VAL A 35 -8.82 -2.60 3.23
N MET A 36 -8.55 -1.91 2.12
CA MET A 36 -7.44 -0.97 2.01
C MET A 36 -7.57 0.20 3.00
N LEU A 37 -8.78 0.74 3.18
CA LEU A 37 -9.04 1.77 4.18
C LEU A 37 -8.81 1.26 5.61
N ALA A 38 -9.34 0.08 5.94
CA ALA A 38 -9.15 -0.54 7.25
C ALA A 38 -7.66 -0.77 7.54
N MET A 39 -6.91 -1.31 6.57
CA MET A 39 -5.47 -1.49 6.68
C MET A 39 -4.74 -0.16 6.91
N ALA A 40 -5.07 0.89 6.15
CA ALA A 40 -4.45 2.21 6.31
C ALA A 40 -4.69 2.80 7.71
N LEU A 41 -5.92 2.68 8.23
CA LEU A 41 -6.27 3.12 9.57
C LEU A 41 -5.54 2.30 10.65
N VAL A 42 -5.50 0.97 10.51
CA VAL A 42 -4.76 0.10 11.44
C VAL A 42 -3.28 0.47 11.46
N VAL A 43 -2.66 0.70 10.31
CA VAL A 43 -1.25 1.12 10.22
C VAL A 43 -1.03 2.47 10.91
N LEU A 44 -1.90 3.46 10.66
CA LEU A 44 -1.77 4.78 11.29
C LEU A 44 -1.99 4.73 12.81
N ILE A 45 -3.00 3.99 13.26
CA ILE A 45 -3.28 3.79 14.69
C ILE A 45 -2.12 3.06 15.36
N ALA A 46 -1.59 2.01 14.73
CA ALA A 46 -0.42 1.30 15.25
C ALA A 46 0.78 2.24 15.37
N ALA A 47 1.04 3.09 14.37
CA ALA A 47 2.13 4.05 14.40
C ALA A 47 1.99 5.10 15.51
N LEU A 48 0.76 5.55 15.80
CA LEU A 48 0.46 6.46 16.90
C LEU A 48 0.52 5.76 18.27
N ALA A 49 0.14 4.48 18.32
CA ALA A 49 0.18 3.67 19.54
C ALA A 49 1.62 3.23 19.91
N LEU A 50 2.53 3.21 18.95
CA LEU A 50 3.95 2.88 19.14
C LEU A 50 4.71 4.17 19.50
N SER A 51 5.13 4.33 20.75
CA SER A 51 6.03 5.42 21.13
C SER A 51 7.48 4.95 21.17
N PHE A 52 8.39 5.79 20.66
CA PHE A 52 9.83 5.60 20.76
C PHE A 52 10.36 6.48 21.89
N GLN A 53 10.83 5.90 22.99
CA GLN A 53 11.51 6.66 24.04
C GLN A 53 13.03 6.47 23.90
N ALA A 54 13.70 7.56 23.53
CA ALA A 54 15.14 7.79 23.65
C ALA A 54 16.07 6.63 23.29
N GLY A 55 16.09 6.25 22.00
CA GLY A 55 17.35 5.89 21.37
C GLY A 55 17.55 4.45 20.88
N GLU A 56 16.86 3.41 21.36
CA GLU A 56 17.27 2.06 20.92
C GLU A 56 16.24 0.93 21.05
N LYS A 57 15.08 1.14 21.69
CA LYS A 57 14.10 0.07 21.92
C LYS A 57 12.68 0.53 21.60
N VAL A 58 12.01 -0.25 20.74
CA VAL A 58 10.57 -0.12 20.48
C VAL A 58 9.87 -0.66 21.71
N TYR A 59 9.09 0.16 22.41
CA TYR A 59 8.24 -0.32 23.50
C TYR A 59 6.82 -0.52 22.95
N LEU A 60 6.16 -1.61 23.35
CA LEU A 60 4.71 -1.73 23.18
C LEU A 60 4.08 -1.17 24.46
N PRO A 61 3.45 0.03 24.45
CA PRO A 61 2.90 0.63 25.66
C PRO A 61 1.79 -0.22 26.29
N LEU A 62 1.14 -1.05 25.48
CA LEU A 62 0.07 -1.96 25.89
C LEU A 62 0.57 -3.16 26.74
N LEU A 63 1.85 -3.53 26.63
CA LEU A 63 2.43 -4.69 27.33
C LEU A 63 3.53 -4.33 28.34
N GLY A 64 3.97 -3.06 28.41
CA GLY A 64 5.08 -2.65 29.27
C GLY A 64 6.42 -3.34 28.95
N ALA A 65 6.51 -4.01 27.80
CA ALA A 65 7.66 -4.81 27.40
C ALA A 65 8.46 -4.11 26.29
N ALA A 66 9.78 -4.04 26.48
CA ALA A 66 10.71 -3.66 25.42
C ALA A 66 10.74 -4.78 24.38
N LEU A 67 10.46 -4.48 23.12
CA LEU A 67 10.64 -5.48 22.07
C LEU A 67 12.13 -5.77 21.90
N PRO A 68 12.52 -7.03 21.67
CA PRO A 68 13.91 -7.39 21.36
C PRO A 68 14.41 -6.54 20.18
N PRO A 69 15.73 -6.25 20.09
CA PRO A 69 16.28 -5.43 19.01
C PRO A 69 15.80 -6.00 17.67
N SER A 70 14.87 -5.29 17.02
CA SER A 70 14.05 -5.81 15.93
C SER A 70 14.80 -5.97 14.61
N CYS A 71 16.11 -5.71 14.62
CA CYS A 71 16.96 -5.67 13.45
C CYS A 71 18.28 -6.39 13.73
N ALA A 72 18.42 -7.62 13.23
CA ALA A 72 19.69 -8.35 13.25
C ALA A 72 20.82 -7.53 12.59
N MET A 73 20.52 -6.79 11.52
CA MET A 73 21.52 -5.91 10.88
C MET A 73 22.04 -4.80 11.81
N LYS A 74 21.18 -4.25 12.67
CA LYS A 74 21.61 -3.23 13.64
C LYS A 74 22.51 -3.84 14.71
N LEU A 75 22.20 -5.08 15.12
CA LEU A 75 22.96 -5.81 16.13
C LEU A 75 24.34 -6.25 15.61
N TYR A 76 24.42 -6.78 14.39
CA TYR A 76 25.66 -7.32 13.82
C TYR A 76 26.51 -6.27 13.08
N TYR A 77 25.88 -5.28 12.44
CA TYR A 77 26.56 -4.33 11.54
C TYR A 77 26.38 -2.86 11.95
N GLY A 78 25.68 -2.56 13.05
CA GLY A 78 25.47 -1.19 13.53
C GLY A 78 24.54 -0.33 12.67
N ILE A 79 24.01 -0.86 11.57
CA ILE A 79 23.16 -0.16 10.60
C ILE A 79 21.70 -0.65 10.63
N ASP A 80 20.76 0.28 10.52
CA ASP A 80 19.34 -0.08 10.39
C ASP A 80 19.07 -0.68 9.01
N CYS A 81 18.38 -1.82 8.95
CA CYS A 81 17.90 -2.38 7.68
C CYS A 81 16.82 -1.46 7.09
N PRO A 82 16.56 -1.52 5.77
CA PRO A 82 15.67 -0.58 5.10
C PRO A 82 14.24 -0.63 5.66
N GLY A 83 13.78 -1.79 6.13
CA GLY A 83 12.48 -1.95 6.79
C GLY A 83 12.41 -1.30 8.16
N CYS A 84 13.38 -1.57 9.05
CA CYS A 84 13.37 -1.00 10.40
C CYS A 84 13.53 0.52 10.40
N GLY A 85 14.37 1.07 9.52
CA GLY A 85 14.50 2.52 9.34
C GLY A 85 13.22 3.16 8.80
N LEU A 86 12.51 2.48 7.89
CA LEU A 86 11.21 2.94 7.38
C LEU A 86 10.15 2.99 8.47
N THR A 87 10.03 1.94 9.30
CA THR A 87 9.07 1.90 10.41
C THR A 87 9.35 3.00 11.43
N ARG A 88 10.63 3.23 11.79
CA ARG A 88 11.01 4.33 12.70
C ARG A 88 10.68 5.71 12.11
N SER A 89 11.00 5.92 10.84
CA SER A 89 10.65 7.15 10.13
C SER A 89 9.14 7.40 10.15
N PHE A 90 8.35 6.36 9.86
CA PHE A 90 6.88 6.44 9.86
C PHE A 90 6.30 6.76 11.24
N ILE A 91 6.83 6.16 12.31
CA ILE A 91 6.41 6.44 13.69
C ILE A 91 6.72 7.90 14.07
N LEU A 92 7.93 8.39 13.74
CA LEU A 92 8.31 9.79 14.02
C LEU A 92 7.40 10.78 13.30
N LEU A 93 7.04 10.51 12.05
CA LEU A 93 6.04 11.31 11.32
C LEU A 93 4.67 11.28 11.98
N ALA A 94 4.23 10.13 12.47
CA ALA A 94 2.98 10.02 13.21
C ALA A 94 2.98 10.90 14.48
N HIS A 95 4.14 11.12 15.08
CA HIS A 95 4.34 12.01 16.24
C HIS A 95 4.70 13.46 15.86
N GLY A 96 4.77 13.79 14.56
CA GLY A 96 5.08 15.13 14.07
C GLY A 96 6.56 15.49 13.96
N ASP A 97 7.47 14.53 14.16
CA ASP A 97 8.92 14.75 14.03
C ASP A 97 9.41 14.48 12.59
N LEU A 98 9.22 15.47 11.72
CA LEU A 98 9.71 15.43 10.34
C LEU A 98 11.25 15.36 10.26
N PRO A 99 12.04 16.20 10.96
CA PRO A 99 13.50 16.13 10.89
C PRO A 99 14.04 14.77 11.33
N GLY A 100 13.53 14.20 12.42
CA GLY A 100 13.91 12.88 12.90
C GLY A 100 13.54 11.79 11.89
N SER A 101 12.37 11.87 11.26
CA SER A 101 11.96 10.88 10.26
C SER A 101 12.90 10.80 9.05
N LEU A 102 13.33 11.95 8.53
CA LEU A 102 14.25 12.06 7.41
C LEU A 102 15.64 11.50 7.75
N ALA A 103 16.08 11.69 8.99
CA ALA A 103 17.35 11.13 9.48
C ALA A 103 17.35 9.59 9.48
N TYR A 104 16.21 8.95 9.73
CA TYR A 104 16.09 7.48 9.66
C TYR A 104 15.94 6.98 8.22
N ASN A 105 14.90 7.44 7.52
CA ASN A 105 14.60 7.00 6.16
C ASN A 105 13.65 8.00 5.46
N PRO A 106 14.10 8.72 4.42
CA PRO A 106 13.25 9.63 3.65
C PRO A 106 12.08 8.95 2.94
N ALA A 107 12.19 7.67 2.58
CA ALA A 107 11.09 6.92 1.99
C ALA A 107 9.89 6.76 2.96
N GLY A 108 10.13 6.92 4.27
CA GLY A 108 9.08 6.93 5.28
C GLY A 108 8.12 8.11 5.12
N VAL A 109 8.63 9.27 4.69
CA VAL A 109 7.81 10.46 4.40
C VAL A 109 6.87 10.21 3.24
N LEU A 110 7.38 9.62 2.15
CA LEU A 110 6.58 9.26 0.98
C LEU A 110 5.49 8.25 1.36
N LEU A 111 5.86 7.19 2.08
CA LEU A 111 4.92 6.17 2.52
C LEU A 111 3.84 6.74 3.45
N PHE A 112 4.22 7.60 4.39
CA PHE A 112 3.28 8.25 5.30
C PHE A 112 2.28 9.13 4.54
N GLY A 113 2.75 9.90 3.55
CA GLY A 113 1.89 10.69 2.67
C GLY A 113 0.86 9.83 1.91
N ILE A 114 1.27 8.65 1.42
CA ILE A 114 0.36 7.70 0.76
C ILE A 114 -0.72 7.19 1.72
N VAL A 115 -0.34 6.80 2.94
CA VAL A 115 -1.29 6.33 3.95
C VAL A 115 -2.30 7.42 4.27
N LEU A 116 -1.84 8.65 4.50
CA LEU A 116 -2.72 9.79 4.73
C LEU A 116 -3.64 10.08 3.55
N PHE A 117 -3.14 10.00 2.32
CA PHE A 117 -3.94 10.21 1.11
C PHE A 117 -5.02 9.12 0.93
N GLN A 118 -4.74 7.87 1.32
CA GLN A 118 -5.71 6.78 1.20
C GLN A 118 -6.94 6.98 2.08
N ILE A 119 -6.81 7.62 3.24
CA ILE A 119 -7.89 7.82 4.20
C ILE A 119 -9.08 8.59 3.61
N PRO A 120 -8.92 9.77 2.96
CA PRO A 120 -10.01 10.44 2.27
C PRO A 120 -10.31 9.86 0.88
N TYR A 121 -9.30 9.34 0.18
CA TYR A 121 -9.46 8.82 -1.18
C TYR A 121 -10.38 7.59 -1.24
N ARG A 122 -10.23 6.62 -0.33
CA ARG A 122 -11.02 5.37 -0.36
C ARG A 122 -12.52 5.59 -0.09
N PRO A 123 -12.94 6.39 0.91
CA PRO A 123 -14.34 6.80 1.06
C PRO A 123 -14.86 7.57 -0.15
N ALA A 124 -14.09 8.52 -0.69
CA ALA A 124 -14.51 9.28 -1.87
C ALA A 124 -14.73 8.37 -3.09
N GLN A 125 -13.84 7.39 -3.30
CA GLN A 125 -13.97 6.39 -4.35
C GLN A 125 -15.18 5.47 -4.11
N LEU A 126 -15.43 5.06 -2.87
CA LEU A 126 -16.60 4.26 -2.51
C LEU A 126 -17.92 5.01 -2.75
N LEU A 127 -18.00 6.29 -2.35
CA LEU A 127 -19.15 7.14 -2.62
C LEU A 127 -19.39 7.32 -4.12
N ARG A 128 -18.31 7.44 -4.91
CA ARG A 128 -18.37 7.58 -6.36
C ARG A 128 -18.90 6.31 -7.03
N ILE A 129 -18.44 5.13 -6.61
CA ILE A 129 -18.96 3.83 -7.09
C ILE A 129 -20.43 3.69 -6.73
N ARG A 130 -20.83 4.01 -5.49
CA ARG A 130 -22.24 4.01 -5.06
C ARG A 130 -23.14 4.98 -5.84
N GLN A 131 -22.56 6.01 -6.47
CA GLN A 131 -23.26 6.96 -7.34
C GLN A 131 -23.29 6.51 -8.82
N GLY A 132 -22.80 5.31 -9.14
CA GLY A 132 -22.72 4.80 -10.52
C GLY A 132 -21.69 5.54 -11.39
N ARG A 133 -20.75 6.27 -10.78
CA ARG A 133 -19.72 7.04 -11.50
C ARG A 133 -18.48 6.17 -11.73
N PRO A 134 -17.75 6.37 -12.85
CA PRO A 134 -16.52 5.62 -13.12
C PRO A 134 -15.48 5.89 -12.02
N SER A 135 -14.76 4.85 -11.63
CA SER A 135 -13.70 4.91 -10.62
C SER A 135 -12.51 5.74 -11.12
N TRP A 136 -11.76 6.35 -10.20
CA TRP A 136 -10.50 6.99 -10.56
C TRP A 136 -9.44 5.94 -10.85
N ASN A 137 -8.81 6.02 -12.02
CA ASN A 137 -7.72 5.14 -12.38
C ASN A 137 -6.38 5.69 -11.85
N LEU A 138 -5.99 5.23 -10.67
CA LEU A 138 -4.72 5.57 -10.04
C LEU A 138 -3.60 4.54 -10.32
N GLY A 139 -3.78 3.61 -11.27
CA GLY A 139 -2.81 2.53 -11.50
C GLY A 139 -1.42 3.03 -11.85
N ILE A 140 -1.31 3.89 -12.87
CA ILE A 140 -0.04 4.49 -13.32
C ILE A 140 0.60 5.37 -12.24
N PRO A 141 -0.09 6.35 -11.62
CA PRO A 141 0.52 7.17 -10.58
C PRO A 141 0.89 6.34 -9.35
N ALA A 142 0.09 5.34 -8.95
CA ALA A 142 0.45 4.44 -7.86
C ALA A 142 1.73 3.66 -8.19
N ALA A 143 1.83 3.09 -9.38
CA ALA A 143 3.03 2.37 -9.82
C ALA A 143 4.27 3.28 -9.78
N ALA A 144 4.18 4.50 -10.33
CA ALA A 144 5.27 5.47 -10.30
C ALA A 144 5.70 5.82 -8.87
N ILE A 145 4.75 6.01 -7.96
CA ILE A 145 5.01 6.30 -6.54
C ILE A 145 5.70 5.10 -5.86
N PHE A 146 5.22 3.88 -6.07
CA PHE A 146 5.86 2.68 -5.51
C PHE A 146 7.26 2.46 -6.07
N SER A 147 7.46 2.70 -7.38
CA SER A 147 8.78 2.68 -8.00
C SER A 147 9.71 3.73 -7.41
N ALA A 148 9.22 4.94 -7.13
CA ALA A 148 9.99 5.99 -6.49
C ALA A 148 10.40 5.60 -5.05
N ILE A 149 9.49 5.04 -4.25
CA ILE A 149 9.81 4.53 -2.90
C ILE A 149 10.91 3.46 -2.99
N PHE A 150 10.75 2.50 -3.89
CA PHE A 150 11.74 1.43 -4.07
C PHE A 150 13.09 1.98 -4.50
N ALA A 151 13.12 2.92 -5.45
CA ALA A 151 14.35 3.58 -5.89
C ALA A 151 15.02 4.35 -4.76
N VAL A 152 14.27 5.13 -3.97
CA VAL A 152 14.81 5.86 -2.81
C VAL A 152 15.38 4.88 -1.78
N MET A 153 14.69 3.78 -1.50
CA MET A 153 15.19 2.75 -0.59
C MET A 153 16.49 2.12 -1.09
N LEU A 154 16.60 1.82 -2.38
CA LEU A 154 17.82 1.26 -2.98
C LEU A 154 18.98 2.27 -2.97
N VAL A 155 18.74 3.52 -3.38
CA VAL A 155 19.77 4.56 -3.43
C VAL A 155 20.29 4.87 -2.03
N GLN A 156 19.40 5.04 -1.05
CA GLN A 156 19.81 5.30 0.33
C GLN A 156 20.68 4.16 0.87
N TRP A 157 20.34 2.91 0.53
CA TRP A 157 21.10 1.75 1.00
C TRP A 157 22.44 1.63 0.28
N ALA A 158 22.49 1.86 -1.04
CA ALA A 158 23.75 1.90 -1.78
C ALA A 158 24.71 2.95 -1.21
N VAL A 159 24.22 4.14 -0.84
CA VAL A 159 25.02 5.19 -0.19
C VAL A 159 25.51 4.79 1.20
N LYS A 160 24.71 4.03 1.97
CA LYS A 160 25.12 3.55 3.31
C LYS A 160 26.16 2.41 3.28
N PHE A 161 26.30 1.73 2.15
CA PHE A 161 27.24 0.61 1.98
C PHE A 161 28.54 0.99 1.25
N LEU A 162 28.58 2.18 0.63
CA LEU A 162 29.78 2.82 0.10
C LEU A 162 30.55 3.53 1.22
#